data_AF-A0A949BF95-F1
#
_entry.id   AF-A0A949BF95-F1
#
_cell.length_a   1.000
_cell.length_b   1.000
_cell.length_c   1.000
_cell.angle_alpha   90.00
_cell.angle_beta   90.00
_cell.angle_gamma   90.00
#
_symmetry.space_group_name_H-M   'P 1'
#
loop_
_entity.id
_entity.type
_entity.pdbx_description
1 polymer ?
#
loop_
_entity_poly.entity_id
_entity_poly.type
_entity_poly.pdbx_seq_one_letter_code
_entity_poly.pdbx_strand_id
1 'polypeptide(L)'
;MPRQGRIDYPGALQHIIGRGIERRAIFKEEADKSLFLKIIKGQLSKSSVQIYAWSIMDNHFHILLQTGKTGLSEFMRRILTGYAVNYNKIYNRTGHLFQNRYKSILCDKDEYLLRLIRYIHLNPVKAGVIDINSLYRYDWTGHREILKKQEEGIIVREEVLGYFEKTGQKAIALYKEYIYEGLELKEDYEGGGLIRSAGGISEAIKRRPEDREMYDDRILGDGDFVDKVYNAIDEGFNYKIKDIEALIMKIAKYYRVKEGEIIETRKKEIREARNVLVYAATKYFGESGKSIGKKLGIGIAAASIAREKGRQICIEKKDILESIIK
;
A
#
# COMPACT_ATOMS: atom_id res chain seq x y z
N MET A 1 -0.65 -28.12 7.82
CA MET A 1 -1.77 -27.49 7.07
C MET A 1 -1.23 -26.87 5.79
N PRO A 2 -1.90 -27.04 4.64
CA PRO A 2 -1.57 -26.29 3.43
C PRO A 2 -1.69 -24.79 3.74
N ARG A 3 -0.66 -24.00 3.38
CA ARG A 3 -0.67 -22.56 3.63
C ARG A 3 -1.61 -21.88 2.65
N GLN A 4 -2.43 -20.97 3.14
CA GLN A 4 -3.19 -20.05 2.29
C GLN A 4 -2.24 -19.16 1.46
N GLY A 5 -2.67 -18.85 0.22
CA GLY A 5 -1.95 -17.97 -0.70
C GLY A 5 -1.80 -16.54 -0.14
N ARG A 6 -0.87 -15.76 -0.70
CA ARG A 6 -0.85 -14.32 -0.41
C ARG A 6 -1.93 -13.62 -1.21
N ILE A 7 -2.55 -12.62 -0.63
CA ILE A 7 -3.46 -11.73 -1.35
C ILE A 7 -2.60 -10.63 -1.97
N ASP A 8 -2.62 -10.53 -3.30
CA ASP A 8 -1.85 -9.54 -4.05
C ASP A 8 -2.57 -9.19 -5.34
N TYR A 9 -2.59 -7.91 -5.68
CA TYR A 9 -3.16 -7.37 -6.90
C TYR A 9 -2.50 -6.01 -7.20
N PRO A 10 -2.47 -5.56 -8.47
CA PRO A 10 -1.94 -4.25 -8.81
C PRO A 10 -2.66 -3.14 -8.05
N GLY A 11 -1.89 -2.25 -7.42
CA GLY A 11 -2.42 -1.19 -6.57
C GLY A 11 -2.72 -1.60 -5.12
N ALA A 12 -2.51 -2.85 -4.72
CA ALA A 12 -2.65 -3.27 -3.32
C ALA A 12 -1.62 -2.58 -2.42
N LEU A 13 -2.07 -1.95 -1.32
CA LEU A 13 -1.17 -1.48 -0.27
C LEU A 13 -0.78 -2.66 0.62
N GLN A 14 0.50 -2.88 0.83
CA GLN A 14 1.03 -4.05 1.52
C GLN A 14 2.09 -3.63 2.55
N HIS A 15 1.91 -4.07 3.79
CA HIS A 15 2.94 -4.03 4.82
C HIS A 15 3.76 -5.32 4.76
N ILE A 16 5.02 -5.17 4.38
CA ILE A 16 5.96 -6.27 4.17
C ILE A 16 6.94 -6.34 5.33
N ILE A 17 7.12 -7.54 5.87
CA ILE A 17 8.05 -7.82 6.95
C ILE A 17 8.91 -9.02 6.59
N GLY A 18 10.24 -8.85 6.63
CA GLY A 18 11.19 -9.96 6.49
C GLY A 18 12.10 -10.02 7.70
N ARG A 19 12.40 -11.23 8.18
CA ARG A 19 13.17 -11.45 9.41
C ARG A 19 14.21 -12.56 9.24
N GLY A 20 15.35 -12.39 9.89
CA GLY A 20 16.40 -13.38 9.98
C GLY A 20 15.95 -14.65 10.68
N ILE A 21 16.46 -15.80 10.22
CA ILE A 21 16.25 -17.07 10.91
C ILE A 21 16.84 -17.00 12.32
N GLU A 22 16.17 -17.64 13.30
CA GLU A 22 16.51 -17.54 14.73
C GLU A 22 16.49 -16.10 15.28
N ARG A 23 15.85 -15.16 14.57
CA ARG A 23 15.87 -13.71 14.88
C ARG A 23 17.29 -13.12 14.93
N ARG A 24 18.26 -13.78 14.30
CA ARG A 24 19.65 -13.30 14.24
C ARG A 24 19.77 -12.06 13.37
N ALA A 25 20.79 -11.26 13.64
CA ALA A 25 21.14 -10.14 12.79
C ALA A 25 21.40 -10.63 11.35
N ILE A 26 20.66 -10.04 10.42
CA ILE A 26 20.80 -10.22 8.98
C ILE A 26 21.39 -8.99 8.31
N PHE A 27 21.53 -7.88 9.05
CA PHE A 27 22.33 -6.72 8.72
C PHE A 27 23.31 -6.54 9.87
N LYS A 28 24.55 -7.01 9.70
CA LYS A 28 25.60 -6.94 10.72
C LYS A 28 26.26 -5.57 10.73
N GLU A 29 26.44 -5.01 9.52
CA GLU A 29 27.10 -3.75 9.30
C GLU A 29 26.19 -2.77 8.55
N GLU A 30 26.47 -1.48 8.62
CA GLU A 30 25.76 -0.46 7.84
C GLU A 30 25.86 -0.67 6.32
N ALA A 31 26.97 -1.25 5.86
CA ALA A 31 27.16 -1.64 4.47
C ALA A 31 26.12 -2.68 4.00
N ASP A 32 25.66 -3.56 4.91
CA ASP A 32 24.62 -4.55 4.60
C ASP A 32 23.28 -3.88 4.33
N LYS A 33 22.90 -2.93 5.19
CA LYS A 33 21.66 -2.16 5.04
C LYS A 33 21.69 -1.31 3.77
N SER A 34 22.83 -0.69 3.49
CA SER A 34 23.08 0.06 2.24
C SER A 34 22.92 -0.82 1.00
N LEU A 35 23.51 -2.02 1.02
CA LEU A 35 23.39 -2.98 -0.07
C LEU A 35 21.94 -3.40 -0.29
N PHE A 36 21.18 -3.64 0.78
CA PHE A 36 19.77 -4.00 0.70
C PHE A 36 18.92 -2.90 0.05
N LEU A 37 19.09 -1.65 0.47
CA LEU A 37 18.43 -0.49 -0.15
C LEU A 37 18.82 -0.34 -1.63
N LYS A 38 20.10 -0.54 -1.97
CA LYS A 38 20.58 -0.52 -3.36
C LYS A 38 19.89 -1.60 -4.21
N ILE A 39 19.73 -2.81 -3.69
CA ILE A 39 19.02 -3.90 -4.37
C ILE A 39 17.54 -3.55 -4.58
N ILE A 40 16.86 -3.02 -3.56
CA ILE A 40 15.47 -2.56 -3.65
C ILE A 40 15.33 -1.52 -4.76
N LYS A 41 16.16 -0.48 -4.72
CA LYS A 41 16.16 0.61 -5.71
C LYS A 41 16.32 0.07 -7.14
N GLY A 42 17.21 -0.90 -7.35
CA GLY A 42 17.41 -1.55 -8.64
C GLY A 42 16.19 -2.35 -9.17
N GLN A 43 15.23 -2.70 -8.31
CA GLN A 43 13.99 -3.36 -8.71
C GLN A 43 12.81 -2.40 -8.92
N LEU A 44 12.85 -1.18 -8.38
CA LEU A 44 11.75 -0.22 -8.50
C LEU A 44 11.48 0.20 -9.95
N SER A 45 12.54 0.45 -10.73
CA SER A 45 12.41 0.86 -12.14
C SER A 45 11.75 -0.19 -13.04
N LYS A 46 11.68 -1.45 -12.60
CA LYS A 46 11.17 -2.60 -13.38
C LYS A 46 9.81 -3.12 -12.91
N SER A 47 9.25 -2.58 -11.83
CA SER A 47 8.11 -3.19 -11.15
C SER A 47 6.88 -2.30 -11.02
N SER A 48 7.01 -1.00 -11.26
CA SER A 48 5.97 0.00 -10.97
C SER A 48 5.51 -0.01 -9.50
N VAL A 49 6.31 -0.59 -8.60
CA VAL A 49 6.07 -0.58 -7.16
C VAL A 49 6.38 0.81 -6.62
N GLN A 50 5.54 1.29 -5.72
CA GLN A 50 5.75 2.53 -4.99
C GLN A 50 5.99 2.22 -3.51
N ILE A 51 7.03 2.80 -2.90
CA ILE A 51 7.30 2.63 -1.48
C ILE A 51 6.87 3.89 -0.74
N TYR A 52 6.13 3.75 0.35
CA TYR A 52 5.63 4.85 1.18
C TYR A 52 6.42 5.04 2.46
N ALA A 53 6.91 3.94 3.03
CA ALA A 53 7.71 3.95 4.24
C ALA A 53 8.58 2.68 4.30
N TRP A 54 9.70 2.78 5.00
CA TRP A 54 10.56 1.64 5.28
C TRP A 54 11.36 1.85 6.57
N SER A 55 11.77 0.74 7.20
CA SER A 55 12.67 0.72 8.35
C SER A 55 13.51 -0.55 8.32
N ILE A 56 14.83 -0.44 8.53
CA ILE A 56 15.77 -1.55 8.50
C ILE A 56 16.41 -1.72 9.88
N MET A 57 15.98 -2.74 10.58
CA MET A 57 16.51 -3.17 11.87
C MET A 57 17.60 -4.23 11.64
N ASP A 58 18.37 -4.59 12.66
CA ASP A 58 19.51 -5.49 12.45
C ASP A 58 19.07 -6.93 12.09
N ASN A 59 17.94 -7.38 12.63
CA ASN A 59 17.42 -8.73 12.40
C ASN A 59 16.15 -8.79 11.53
N HIS A 60 15.57 -7.66 11.13
CA HIS A 60 14.38 -7.62 10.30
C HIS A 60 14.23 -6.28 9.57
N PHE A 61 13.29 -6.20 8.64
CA PHE A 61 12.93 -4.95 7.97
C PHE A 61 11.42 -4.83 7.82
N HIS A 62 10.96 -3.59 7.69
CA HIS A 62 9.59 -3.21 7.37
C HIS A 62 9.59 -2.39 6.07
N ILE A 63 8.67 -2.70 5.15
CA ILE A 63 8.43 -1.90 3.95
C ILE A 63 6.92 -1.76 3.77
N LEU A 64 6.43 -0.54 3.67
CA LEU A 64 5.09 -0.23 3.20
C LEU A 64 5.15 0.14 1.73
N LEU A 65 4.50 -0.64 0.90
CA LEU A 65 4.53 -0.43 -0.55
C LEU A 65 3.15 -0.62 -1.16
N GLN A 66 2.95 -0.04 -2.34
CA GLN A 66 1.85 -0.36 -3.21
C GLN A 66 2.37 -1.23 -4.37
N THR A 67 1.76 -2.41 -4.56
CA THR A 67 2.16 -3.34 -5.61
C THR A 67 1.92 -2.70 -6.98
N GLY A 68 2.87 -2.85 -7.91
CA GLY A 68 2.70 -2.43 -9.30
C GLY A 68 2.09 -3.52 -10.18
N LYS A 69 2.42 -3.51 -11.48
CA LYS A 69 2.01 -4.57 -12.41
C LYS A 69 2.79 -5.86 -12.22
N THR A 70 4.03 -5.75 -11.75
CA THR A 70 4.84 -6.92 -11.36
C THR A 70 4.33 -7.41 -10.01
N GLY A 71 3.92 -8.68 -9.94
CA GLY A 71 3.41 -9.27 -8.71
C GLY A 71 4.42 -9.18 -7.56
N LEU A 72 3.92 -8.94 -6.35
CA LEU A 72 4.70 -8.73 -5.14
C LEU A 72 5.69 -9.88 -4.88
N SER A 73 5.24 -11.11 -5.15
CA SER A 73 6.07 -12.30 -4.96
C SER A 73 7.32 -12.30 -5.84
N GLU A 74 7.21 -11.80 -7.07
CA GLU A 74 8.37 -11.68 -7.95
C GLU A 74 9.31 -10.56 -7.50
N PHE A 75 8.76 -9.39 -7.17
CA PHE A 75 9.52 -8.25 -6.66
C PHE A 75 10.33 -8.62 -5.42
N MET A 76 9.68 -9.20 -4.42
CA MET A 76 10.33 -9.60 -3.17
C MET A 76 11.30 -10.77 -3.36
N ARG A 77 11.03 -11.72 -4.28
CA ARG A 77 11.98 -12.80 -4.59
C ARG A 77 13.31 -12.23 -5.08
N ARG A 78 13.29 -11.27 -6.01
CA ARG A 78 14.51 -10.65 -6.55
C ARG A 78 15.31 -9.94 -5.46
N ILE A 79 14.64 -9.21 -4.57
CA ILE A 79 15.28 -8.50 -3.46
C ILE A 79 15.90 -9.49 -2.46
N LEU A 80 15.11 -10.43 -1.95
CA LEU A 80 15.53 -11.31 -0.86
C LEU A 80 16.60 -12.31 -1.32
N THR A 81 16.44 -12.89 -2.51
CA THR A 81 17.46 -13.78 -3.09
C THR A 81 18.73 -13.00 -3.39
N GLY A 82 18.62 -11.83 -4.03
CA GLY A 82 19.78 -11.00 -4.34
C GLY A 82 20.57 -10.63 -3.09
N TYR A 83 19.88 -10.24 -2.02
CA TYR A 83 20.52 -9.91 -0.75
C TYR A 83 21.15 -11.13 -0.08
N ALA A 84 20.41 -12.25 0.06
CA ALA A 84 20.91 -13.44 0.73
C ALA A 84 22.16 -14.03 0.06
N VAL A 85 22.21 -14.01 -1.28
CA VAL A 85 23.39 -14.46 -2.05
C VAL A 85 24.61 -13.59 -1.74
N ASN A 86 24.45 -12.26 -1.77
CA ASN A 86 25.56 -11.35 -1.47
C ASN A 86 26.02 -11.48 -0.01
N TYR A 87 25.08 -11.53 0.94
CA TYR A 87 25.38 -11.70 2.36
C TYR A 87 26.16 -13.00 2.61
N ASN A 88 25.71 -14.12 2.03
CA ASN A 88 26.39 -15.39 2.15
C ASN A 88 27.82 -15.35 1.57
N LYS A 89 28.00 -14.65 0.44
CA LYS A 89 29.33 -14.45 -0.15
C LYS A 89 30.25 -13.59 0.73
N ILE A 90 29.75 -12.46 1.23
CA ILE A 90 30.51 -11.50 2.06
C ILE A 90 30.96 -12.16 3.37
N TYR A 91 30.07 -12.91 4.03
CA TYR A 91 30.33 -13.52 5.33
C TYR A 91 30.77 -14.99 5.27
N ASN A 92 31.10 -15.51 4.08
CA ASN A 92 31.47 -16.90 3.84
C ASN A 92 30.51 -17.91 4.50
N ARG A 93 29.21 -17.69 4.32
CA ARG A 93 28.13 -18.52 4.88
C ARG A 93 27.46 -19.36 3.81
N THR A 94 26.84 -20.45 4.25
CA THR A 94 25.95 -21.28 3.46
C THR A 94 24.58 -21.40 4.13
N GLY A 95 23.56 -21.77 3.35
CA GLY A 95 22.19 -21.97 3.86
C GLY A 95 21.31 -20.72 3.91
N HIS A 96 20.19 -20.84 4.62
CA HIS A 96 19.14 -19.82 4.68
C HIS A 96 19.52 -18.63 5.57
N LEU A 97 19.33 -17.43 5.05
CA LEU A 97 19.47 -16.18 5.80
C LEU A 97 18.18 -15.78 6.52
N PHE A 98 17.07 -15.79 5.79
CA PHE A 98 15.75 -15.44 6.29
C PHE A 98 15.04 -16.64 6.93
N GLN A 99 14.23 -16.38 7.96
CA GLN A 99 13.53 -17.41 8.74
C GLN A 99 12.53 -18.20 7.91
N ASN A 100 11.79 -17.47 7.09
CA ASN A 100 10.71 -17.95 6.26
C ASN A 100 10.59 -16.99 5.07
N ARG A 101 9.60 -17.24 4.20
CA ARG A 101 9.19 -16.19 3.25
C ARG A 101 8.74 -14.94 4.02
N TYR A 102 8.90 -13.76 3.41
CA TYR A 102 8.38 -12.51 3.97
C TYR A 102 6.88 -12.60 4.28
N LYS A 103 6.47 -11.93 5.36
CA LYS A 103 5.07 -11.65 5.68
C LYS A 103 4.58 -10.50 4.82
N SER A 104 3.34 -10.62 4.36
CA SER A 104 2.64 -9.61 3.57
C SER A 104 1.27 -9.42 4.20
N ILE A 105 0.94 -8.19 4.56
CA ILE A 105 -0.35 -7.82 5.12
C ILE A 105 -0.99 -6.83 4.15
N LEU A 106 -2.10 -7.22 3.53
CA LEU A 106 -2.90 -6.33 2.68
C LEU A 106 -3.54 -5.28 3.58
N CYS A 107 -3.43 -4.02 3.23
CA CYS A 107 -3.90 -2.91 4.06
C CYS A 107 -4.97 -2.11 3.32
N ASP A 108 -6.04 -1.73 4.03
CA ASP A 108 -6.91 -0.67 3.55
C ASP A 108 -6.09 0.62 3.49
N LYS A 109 -5.90 1.14 2.27
CA LYS A 109 -5.07 2.32 2.03
C LYS A 109 -5.67 3.57 2.66
N ASP A 110 -6.99 3.70 2.63
CA ASP A 110 -7.65 4.92 3.12
C ASP A 110 -7.56 4.99 4.66
N GLU A 111 -7.62 3.85 5.34
CA GLU A 111 -7.54 3.80 6.80
C GLU A 111 -6.09 3.74 7.34
N TYR A 112 -5.23 2.92 6.74
CA TYR A 112 -3.97 2.52 7.38
C TYR A 112 -2.71 3.14 6.81
N LEU A 113 -2.77 3.84 5.66
CA LEU A 113 -1.55 4.35 5.02
C LEU A 113 -0.72 5.24 5.96
N LEU A 114 -1.30 6.31 6.49
CA LEU A 114 -0.57 7.23 7.38
C LEU A 114 -0.20 6.57 8.70
N ARG A 115 -1.06 5.71 9.25
CA ARG A 115 -0.80 4.98 10.51
C ARG A 115 0.41 4.05 10.37
N LEU A 116 0.50 3.32 9.25
CA LEU A 116 1.63 2.45 8.95
C LEU A 116 2.91 3.23 8.65
N ILE A 117 2.84 4.37 7.94
CA ILE A 117 4.01 5.24 7.75
C ILE A 117 4.60 5.63 9.10
N ARG A 118 3.74 6.07 10.03
CA ARG A 118 4.14 6.43 11.40
C ARG A 118 4.70 5.25 12.17
N TYR A 119 3.99 4.13 12.19
CA TYR A 119 4.45 2.91 12.86
C TYR A 119 5.84 2.48 12.39
N ILE A 120 6.03 2.38 11.07
CA ILE A 120 7.28 1.91 10.48
C ILE A 120 8.42 2.89 10.78
N HIS A 121 8.19 4.19 10.63
CA HIS A 121 9.24 5.18 10.88
C HIS A 121 9.61 5.31 12.36
N LEU A 122 8.66 5.11 13.27
CA LEU A 122 8.90 5.08 14.71
C LEU A 122 9.48 3.75 15.21
N ASN A 123 9.51 2.69 14.38
CA ASN A 123 9.97 1.37 14.78
C ASN A 123 11.35 1.35 15.47
N PRO A 124 12.40 2.04 14.97
CA PRO A 124 13.70 2.06 15.67
C PRO A 124 13.64 2.75 17.04
N VAL A 125 12.75 3.73 17.22
CA VAL A 125 12.53 4.39 18.51
C VAL A 125 11.78 3.47 19.47
N LYS A 126 10.67 2.86 19.00
CA LYS A 126 9.87 1.93 19.81
C LYS A 126 10.62 0.65 20.19
N ALA A 127 11.59 0.25 19.37
CA ALA A 127 12.49 -0.87 19.68
C ALA A 127 13.67 -0.49 20.60
N GLY A 128 13.80 0.78 20.99
CA GLY A 128 14.88 1.27 21.84
C GLY A 128 16.26 1.32 21.16
N VAL A 129 16.32 1.25 19.83
CA VAL A 129 17.58 1.33 19.07
C VAL A 129 18.12 2.75 19.04
N ILE A 130 17.22 3.74 18.99
CA ILE A 130 17.57 5.15 19.02
C ILE A 130 16.59 5.94 19.90
N ASP A 131 17.04 7.08 20.41
CA ASP A 131 16.16 8.08 21.02
C ASP A 131 15.35 8.82 19.94
N ILE A 132 14.15 9.31 20.30
CA ILE A 132 13.29 10.08 19.38
C ILE A 132 14.00 11.31 18.79
N ASN A 133 14.84 11.99 19.57
CA ASN A 133 15.63 13.14 19.14
C ASN A 133 16.69 12.76 18.09
N SER A 134 16.96 11.48 17.88
CA SER A 134 17.86 11.00 16.82
C SER A 134 17.13 10.61 15.54
N LEU A 135 15.80 10.45 15.58
CA LEU A 135 15.02 9.93 14.46
C LEU A 135 15.17 10.75 13.18
N TYR A 136 15.22 12.09 13.29
CA TYR A 136 15.32 12.99 12.13
C TYR A 136 16.60 12.82 11.29
N ARG A 137 17.64 12.19 11.86
CA ARG A 137 18.94 11.94 11.24
C ARG A 137 19.29 10.46 11.10
N TYR A 138 18.38 9.56 11.50
CA TYR A 138 18.66 8.13 11.44
C TYR A 138 18.56 7.63 10.00
N ASP A 139 19.59 6.92 9.55
CA ASP A 139 19.75 6.53 8.15
C ASP A 139 18.97 5.27 7.78
N TRP A 140 18.61 4.46 8.76
CA TRP A 140 17.98 3.15 8.55
C TRP A 140 16.45 3.21 8.66
N THR A 141 15.87 4.37 8.33
CA THR A 141 14.44 4.63 8.26
C THR A 141 14.12 5.61 7.14
N GLY A 142 12.97 5.40 6.50
CA GLY A 142 12.40 6.28 5.49
C GLY A 142 12.05 7.68 5.99
N HIS A 143 12.01 7.91 7.30
CA HIS A 143 11.69 9.21 7.89
C HIS A 143 12.62 10.32 7.40
N ARG A 144 13.94 10.05 7.37
CA ARG A 144 14.95 11.01 6.92
C ARG A 144 14.70 11.44 5.47
N GLU A 145 14.26 10.51 4.63
CA GLU A 145 13.97 10.75 3.21
C GLU A 145 12.76 11.67 3.01
N ILE A 146 11.74 11.54 3.86
CA ILE A 146 10.60 12.47 3.86
C ILE A 146 11.04 13.88 4.29
N LEU A 147 11.80 13.98 5.38
CA LEU A 147 12.24 15.28 5.90
C LEU A 147 13.19 16.01 4.94
N LYS A 148 14.14 15.29 4.36
CA LYS A 148 15.16 15.82 3.46
C LYS A 148 15.11 15.06 2.16
N LYS A 149 14.72 15.75 1.08
CA LYS A 149 14.72 15.17 -0.26
C LYS A 149 16.10 14.58 -0.56
N GLN A 150 16.13 13.26 -0.78
CA GLN A 150 17.32 12.54 -1.23
C GLN A 150 17.22 12.37 -2.74
N GLU A 151 18.28 12.70 -3.49
CA GLU A 151 18.33 12.41 -4.93
C GLU A 151 18.18 10.91 -5.21
N GLU A 152 18.68 10.11 -4.29
CA GLU A 152 18.75 8.65 -4.39
C GLU A 152 17.62 7.93 -3.63
N GLY A 153 16.63 8.67 -3.12
CA GLY A 153 15.53 8.14 -2.31
C GLY A 153 14.65 7.11 -3.02
N ILE A 154 14.00 6.24 -2.24
CA ILE A 154 13.12 5.17 -2.75
C ILE A 154 11.63 5.40 -2.44
N ILE A 155 11.31 6.38 -1.60
CA ILE A 155 9.95 6.72 -1.18
C ILE A 155 9.29 7.66 -2.20
N VAL A 156 7.98 7.46 -2.43
CA VAL A 156 7.13 8.44 -3.12
C VAL A 156 6.85 9.66 -2.25
N ARG A 157 7.91 10.41 -1.92
CA ARG A 157 7.94 11.50 -0.94
C ARG A 157 6.83 12.52 -1.14
N GLU A 158 6.64 12.98 -2.37
CA GLU A 158 5.65 14.02 -2.68
C GLU A 158 4.21 13.51 -2.52
N GLU A 159 3.97 12.21 -2.73
CA GLU A 159 2.65 11.62 -2.46
C GLU A 159 2.38 11.55 -0.96
N VAL A 160 3.37 11.12 -0.16
CA VAL A 160 3.27 11.08 1.30
C VAL A 160 3.01 12.47 1.87
N LEU A 161 3.80 13.47 1.46
CA LEU A 161 3.63 14.85 1.93
C LEU A 161 2.28 15.46 1.51
N GLY A 162 1.75 15.04 0.35
CA GLY A 162 0.46 15.48 -0.17
C GLY A 162 -0.75 15.13 0.71
N TYR A 163 -0.63 14.17 1.63
CA TYR A 163 -1.67 13.90 2.65
C TYR A 163 -1.74 14.96 3.75
N PHE A 164 -0.68 15.76 3.91
CA PHE A 164 -0.59 16.79 4.94
C PHE A 164 -0.82 18.18 4.34
N GLU A 165 -0.15 18.51 3.25
CA GLU A 165 -0.31 19.77 2.54
C GLU A 165 0.26 19.68 1.11
N LYS A 166 -0.18 20.55 0.19
CA LYS A 166 0.18 20.44 -1.24
C LYS A 166 1.68 20.53 -1.53
N THR A 167 2.45 21.39 -0.86
CA THR A 167 3.90 21.54 -1.09
C THR A 167 4.65 22.14 0.11
N GLY A 168 5.98 21.95 0.12
CA GLY A 168 6.91 22.79 0.86
C GLY A 168 7.09 22.45 2.34
N GLN A 169 7.66 23.39 3.09
CA GLN A 169 8.04 23.22 4.50
C GLN A 169 6.84 22.95 5.42
N LYS A 170 5.67 23.48 5.09
CA LYS A 170 4.44 23.26 5.87
C LYS A 170 4.03 21.78 5.87
N ALA A 171 4.09 21.11 4.71
CA ALA A 171 3.81 19.67 4.63
C ALA A 171 4.77 18.85 5.50
N ILE A 172 6.06 19.22 5.49
CA ILE A 172 7.10 18.56 6.29
C ILE A 172 6.85 18.77 7.79
N ALA A 173 6.46 19.97 8.21
CA ALA A 173 6.15 20.28 9.61
C ALA A 173 4.96 19.46 10.13
N LEU A 174 3.85 19.45 9.39
CA LEU A 174 2.65 18.66 9.73
C LEU A 174 2.92 17.16 9.73
N TYR A 175 3.69 16.68 8.75
CA TYR A 175 4.15 15.30 8.74
C TYR A 175 4.96 14.97 10.00
N LYS A 176 5.90 15.84 10.37
CA LYS A 176 6.75 15.62 11.55
C LYS A 176 5.91 15.58 12.83
N GLU A 177 4.99 16.53 13.00
CA GLU A 177 4.05 16.57 14.12
C GLU A 177 3.29 15.24 14.23
N TYR A 178 2.64 14.82 13.13
CA TYR A 178 1.90 13.56 13.07
C TYR A 178 2.74 12.32 13.42
N ILE A 179 4.00 12.27 12.98
CA ILE A 179 4.91 11.16 13.35
C ILE A 179 5.16 11.17 14.86
N TYR A 180 5.46 12.32 15.45
CA TYR A 180 5.91 12.41 16.83
C TYR A 180 4.75 12.21 17.83
N GLU A 181 3.51 12.54 17.46
CA GLU A 181 2.30 12.19 18.21
C GLU A 181 2.12 10.67 18.39
N GLY A 182 2.74 9.85 17.53
CA GLY A 182 2.61 8.39 17.56
C GLY A 182 3.43 7.66 18.62
N LEU A 183 4.22 8.37 19.43
CA LEU A 183 5.09 7.77 20.44
C LEU A 183 4.31 7.05 21.53
N GLU A 184 3.25 7.70 22.03
CA GLU A 184 2.41 7.15 23.10
C GLU A 184 1.43 6.08 22.61
N LEU A 185 1.30 5.90 21.30
CA LEU A 185 0.37 4.94 20.71
C LEU A 185 0.94 3.51 20.78
N LYS A 186 0.18 2.62 21.43
CA LYS A 186 0.44 1.17 21.43
C LYS A 186 -0.26 0.51 20.25
N GLU A 187 0.22 0.81 19.05
CA GLU A 187 -0.24 0.20 17.80
C GLU A 187 0.66 -1.00 17.46
N ASP A 188 0.05 -2.17 17.22
CA ASP A 188 0.72 -3.33 16.62
C ASP A 188 0.12 -3.52 15.24
N TYR A 189 0.93 -3.43 14.17
CA TYR A 189 0.52 -3.69 12.78
C TYR A 189 1.17 -4.93 12.17
N GLU A 190 1.66 -5.84 13.02
CA GLU A 190 2.27 -7.12 12.67
C GLU A 190 1.34 -8.32 12.94
N GLY A 191 0.29 -8.17 13.76
CA GLY A 191 -0.73 -9.20 14.09
C GLY A 191 -1.98 -9.24 13.19
N GLY A 192 -2.89 -10.21 13.41
CA GLY A 192 -4.06 -10.54 12.57
C GLY A 192 -5.37 -9.79 12.89
N GLY A 193 -6.31 -9.79 11.93
CA GLY A 193 -7.51 -8.94 11.93
C GLY A 193 -8.46 -9.11 13.12
N LEU A 194 -8.69 -10.35 13.59
CA LEU A 194 -9.65 -10.64 14.68
C LEU A 194 -9.25 -10.02 16.01
N ILE A 195 -7.96 -10.10 16.34
CA ILE A 195 -7.44 -9.63 17.63
C ILE A 195 -7.61 -8.11 17.75
N ARG A 196 -7.65 -7.39 16.62
CA ARG A 196 -7.83 -5.93 16.58
C ARG A 196 -9.28 -5.50 16.57
N SER A 197 -10.13 -6.07 15.72
CA SER A 197 -11.57 -5.69 15.65
C SER A 197 -12.28 -5.92 16.99
N ALA A 198 -11.77 -6.83 17.80
CA ALA A 198 -12.29 -7.09 19.13
C ALA A 198 -11.73 -6.21 20.26
N GLY A 199 -10.63 -5.45 20.06
CA GLY A 199 -10.00 -4.67 21.12
C GLY A 199 -8.94 -5.43 21.95
N GLY A 200 -8.36 -6.50 21.39
CA GLY A 200 -7.34 -7.33 22.03
C GLY A 200 -7.76 -8.80 22.15
N ILE A 201 -6.80 -9.67 22.47
CA ILE A 201 -6.99 -11.14 22.53
C ILE A 201 -8.09 -11.51 23.55
N SER A 202 -8.09 -10.87 24.71
CA SER A 202 -9.05 -11.13 25.78
C SER A 202 -10.49 -10.80 25.39
N GLU A 203 -10.68 -9.83 24.51
CA GLU A 203 -12.00 -9.34 24.11
C GLU A 203 -12.49 -10.06 22.85
N ALA A 204 -11.56 -10.49 21.98
CA ALA A 204 -11.83 -11.39 20.84
C ALA A 204 -12.44 -12.71 21.28
N ILE A 205 -11.99 -13.25 22.42
CA ILE A 205 -12.47 -14.52 22.97
C ILE A 205 -13.90 -14.40 23.51
N LYS A 206 -14.33 -13.20 23.94
CA LYS A 206 -15.65 -12.97 24.56
C LYS A 206 -16.78 -12.75 23.56
N ARG A 207 -16.49 -12.44 22.29
CA ARG A 207 -17.54 -12.18 21.27
C ARG A 207 -18.24 -13.45 20.81
N ARG A 208 -19.57 -13.40 20.76
CA ARG A 208 -20.42 -14.49 20.23
C ARG A 208 -20.15 -14.70 18.74
N PRO A 209 -20.26 -15.93 18.22
CA PRO A 209 -19.97 -16.24 16.81
C PRO A 209 -20.76 -15.39 15.81
N GLU A 210 -22.04 -15.14 16.09
CA GLU A 210 -22.94 -14.31 15.29
C GLU A 210 -22.59 -12.81 15.24
N ASP A 211 -21.84 -12.29 16.22
CA ASP A 211 -21.45 -10.87 16.31
C ASP A 211 -20.01 -10.63 15.80
N ARG A 212 -19.38 -11.63 15.16
CA ARG A 212 -18.02 -11.53 14.65
C ARG A 212 -18.03 -10.92 13.25
N GLU A 213 -17.52 -9.71 13.11
CA GLU A 213 -17.14 -9.14 11.81
C GLU A 213 -16.19 -10.08 11.06
N MET A 214 -16.28 -10.09 9.73
CA MET A 214 -15.37 -10.85 8.88
C MET A 214 -13.93 -10.38 9.10
N TYR A 215 -12.98 -11.31 9.25
CA TYR A 215 -11.58 -10.99 9.50
C TYR A 215 -10.64 -11.95 8.77
N ASP A 216 -9.43 -11.48 8.48
CA ASP A 216 -8.34 -12.30 7.96
C ASP A 216 -7.01 -11.80 8.56
N ASP A 217 -6.17 -12.72 9.05
CA ASP A 217 -4.87 -12.38 9.62
C ASP A 217 -3.87 -11.79 8.61
N ARG A 218 -4.16 -11.93 7.31
CA ARG A 218 -3.41 -11.36 6.18
C ARG A 218 -3.91 -9.98 5.79
N ILE A 219 -4.99 -9.48 6.39
CA ILE A 219 -5.64 -8.21 6.03
C ILE A 219 -5.68 -7.28 7.24
N LEU A 220 -5.35 -6.01 7.01
CA LEU A 220 -5.50 -4.90 7.93
C LEU A 220 -6.56 -3.95 7.36
N GLY A 221 -7.79 -4.15 7.81
CA GLY A 221 -9.01 -3.48 7.35
C GLY A 221 -10.20 -3.90 8.20
N ASP A 222 -11.30 -3.15 8.12
CA ASP A 222 -12.58 -3.52 8.72
C ASP A 222 -13.25 -4.70 7.98
N GLY A 223 -14.36 -5.20 8.53
CA GLY A 223 -15.11 -6.31 7.93
C GLY A 223 -15.54 -6.03 6.49
N ASP A 224 -16.00 -4.81 6.22
CA ASP A 224 -16.37 -4.34 4.88
C ASP A 224 -15.21 -4.42 3.88
N PHE A 225 -13.99 -4.09 4.29
CA PHE A 225 -12.79 -4.21 3.47
C PHE A 225 -12.43 -5.67 3.21
N VAL A 226 -12.50 -6.52 4.25
CA VAL A 226 -12.24 -7.96 4.14
C VAL A 226 -13.23 -8.60 3.16
N ASP A 227 -14.53 -8.33 3.30
CA ASP A 227 -15.57 -8.79 2.37
C ASP A 227 -15.30 -8.36 0.93
N LYS A 228 -14.93 -7.08 0.71
CA LYS A 228 -14.60 -6.58 -0.63
C LYS A 228 -13.41 -7.33 -1.24
N VAL A 229 -12.40 -7.66 -0.44
CA VAL A 229 -11.22 -8.40 -0.90
C VAL A 229 -11.58 -9.83 -1.29
N TYR A 230 -12.37 -10.52 -0.47
CA TYR A 230 -12.78 -11.89 -0.77
C TYR A 230 -13.71 -11.97 -1.98
N ASN A 231 -14.69 -11.07 -2.08
CA ASN A 231 -15.53 -10.97 -3.27
C ASN A 231 -14.69 -10.74 -4.53
N ALA A 232 -13.66 -9.88 -4.47
CA ALA A 232 -12.75 -9.67 -5.60
C ALA A 232 -11.88 -10.90 -5.93
N ILE A 233 -11.52 -11.72 -4.94
CA ILE A 233 -10.78 -12.98 -5.14
C ILE A 233 -11.69 -14.05 -5.78
N ASP A 234 -12.90 -14.21 -5.26
CA ASP A 234 -13.86 -15.25 -5.64
C ASP A 234 -14.50 -14.99 -7.01
N GLU A 235 -14.75 -13.73 -7.34
CA GLU A 235 -15.12 -13.31 -8.71
C GLU A 235 -13.93 -13.44 -9.70
N GLY A 236 -12.74 -13.76 -9.17
CA GLY A 236 -11.47 -13.71 -9.87
C GLY A 236 -11.07 -12.26 -10.11
N PHE A 237 -9.82 -11.91 -9.84
CA PHE A 237 -9.15 -10.71 -10.40
C PHE A 237 -8.97 -10.85 -11.93
N ASN A 238 -10.01 -11.28 -12.62
CA ASN A 238 -10.11 -11.49 -14.04
C ASN A 238 -10.60 -10.17 -14.63
N TYR A 239 -9.69 -9.19 -14.70
CA TYR A 239 -9.90 -8.04 -15.53
C TYR A 239 -10.06 -8.52 -16.98
N LYS A 240 -11.31 -8.77 -17.44
CA LYS A 240 -11.61 -8.86 -18.88
C LYS A 240 -11.33 -7.53 -19.59
N ILE A 241 -11.08 -6.47 -18.82
CA ILE A 241 -10.75 -5.14 -19.29
C ILE A 241 -9.24 -4.92 -19.09
N LYS A 242 -8.47 -4.97 -20.17
CA LYS A 242 -7.00 -4.95 -20.12
C LYS A 242 -6.41 -3.60 -19.67
N ASP A 243 -7.15 -2.51 -19.90
CA ASP A 243 -6.67 -1.15 -19.75
C ASP A 243 -7.83 -0.15 -19.58
N ILE A 244 -7.49 1.12 -19.39
CA ILE A 244 -8.46 2.20 -19.17
C ILE A 244 -9.29 2.45 -20.43
N GLU A 245 -8.69 2.26 -21.61
CA GLU A 245 -9.35 2.39 -22.90
C GLU A 245 -10.52 1.40 -22.99
N ALA A 246 -10.32 0.15 -22.60
CA ALA A 246 -11.38 -0.84 -22.53
C ALA A 246 -12.43 -0.53 -21.45
N LEU A 247 -12.04 0.10 -20.34
CA LEU A 247 -12.99 0.59 -19.33
C LEU A 247 -13.88 1.70 -19.91
N ILE A 248 -13.29 2.65 -20.62
CA ILE A 248 -14.00 3.75 -21.29
C ILE A 248 -14.98 3.19 -22.32
N MET A 249 -14.57 2.23 -23.14
CA MET A 249 -15.44 1.56 -24.13
C MET A 249 -16.68 0.94 -23.47
N LYS A 250 -16.51 0.20 -22.37
CA LYS A 250 -17.63 -0.44 -21.68
C LYS A 250 -18.57 0.57 -21.01
N ILE A 251 -18.02 1.62 -20.39
CA ILE A 251 -18.82 2.70 -19.80
C ILE A 251 -19.60 3.44 -20.89
N ALA A 252 -18.97 3.75 -22.02
CA ALA A 252 -19.60 4.37 -23.18
C ALA A 252 -20.78 3.53 -23.68
N LYS A 253 -20.59 2.21 -23.78
CA LYS A 253 -21.64 1.26 -24.16
C LYS A 253 -22.80 1.22 -23.15
N TYR A 254 -22.50 1.14 -21.86
CA TYR A 254 -23.54 1.09 -20.81
C TYR A 254 -24.41 2.37 -20.82
N TYR A 255 -23.77 3.53 -20.89
CA TYR A 255 -24.45 4.83 -20.90
C TYR A 255 -25.00 5.23 -22.28
N ARG A 256 -24.72 4.45 -23.34
CA ARG A 256 -25.10 4.71 -24.74
C ARG A 256 -24.59 6.06 -25.26
N VAL A 257 -23.32 6.36 -24.96
CA VAL A 257 -22.62 7.60 -25.35
C VAL A 257 -21.37 7.28 -26.16
N LYS A 258 -20.79 8.25 -26.87
CA LYS A 258 -19.49 8.04 -27.53
C LYS A 258 -18.34 8.10 -26.52
N GLU A 259 -17.29 7.33 -26.76
CA GLU A 259 -16.10 7.29 -25.89
C GLU A 259 -15.46 8.67 -25.72
N GLY A 260 -15.29 9.41 -26.83
CA GLY A 260 -14.75 10.76 -26.83
C GLY A 260 -15.61 11.74 -26.02
N GLU A 261 -16.93 11.54 -25.95
CA GLU A 261 -17.80 12.40 -25.15
C GLU A 261 -17.50 12.29 -23.66
N ILE A 262 -17.20 11.08 -23.15
CA ILE A 262 -16.83 10.90 -21.74
C ILE A 262 -15.57 11.71 -21.39
N ILE A 263 -14.63 11.84 -22.32
CA ILE A 263 -13.35 12.53 -22.09
C ILE A 263 -13.50 14.04 -22.31
N GLU A 264 -14.14 14.45 -23.42
CA GLU A 264 -14.02 15.80 -23.97
C GLU A 264 -15.19 16.71 -23.59
N THR A 265 -16.39 16.17 -23.35
CA THR A 265 -17.59 16.99 -23.17
C THR A 265 -17.85 17.38 -21.72
N ARG A 266 -18.42 18.58 -21.52
CA ARG A 266 -18.85 19.09 -20.22
C ARG A 266 -20.37 19.03 -20.01
N LYS A 267 -21.11 18.35 -20.91
CA LYS A 267 -22.56 18.22 -20.82
C LYS A 267 -22.98 17.54 -19.51
N LYS A 268 -24.09 18.01 -18.93
CA LYS A 268 -24.61 17.51 -17.65
C LYS A 268 -24.99 16.03 -17.75
N GLU A 269 -25.52 15.58 -18.89
CA GLU A 269 -25.91 14.18 -19.13
C GLU A 269 -24.74 13.19 -19.05
N ILE A 270 -23.51 13.61 -19.36
CA ILE A 270 -22.32 12.75 -19.41
C ILE A 270 -21.59 12.68 -18.05
N ARG A 271 -21.98 13.56 -17.11
CA ARG A 271 -21.31 13.69 -15.82
C ARG A 271 -21.37 12.42 -14.99
N GLU A 272 -22.48 11.66 -15.07
CA GLU A 272 -22.63 10.39 -14.36
C GLU A 272 -21.59 9.37 -14.85
N ALA A 273 -21.50 9.16 -16.16
CA ALA A 273 -20.52 8.27 -16.79
C ALA A 273 -19.07 8.64 -16.43
N ARG A 274 -18.74 9.94 -16.38
CA ARG A 274 -17.41 10.42 -15.95
C ARG A 274 -17.12 10.10 -14.49
N ASN A 275 -18.09 10.30 -13.61
CA ASN A 275 -17.93 9.98 -12.19
C ASN A 275 -17.69 8.47 -12.00
N VAL A 276 -18.48 7.63 -12.70
CA VAL A 276 -18.30 6.17 -12.69
C VAL A 276 -16.94 5.78 -13.25
N LEU A 277 -16.48 6.39 -14.35
CA LEU A 277 -15.14 6.16 -14.90
C LEU A 277 -14.04 6.49 -13.90
N VAL A 278 -14.11 7.65 -13.24
CA VAL A 278 -13.09 8.06 -12.27
C VAL A 278 -13.06 7.11 -11.08
N TYR A 279 -14.22 6.72 -10.56
CA TYR A 279 -14.32 5.73 -9.49
C TYR A 279 -13.77 4.37 -9.92
N ALA A 280 -14.22 3.86 -11.07
CA ALA A 280 -13.80 2.54 -11.55
C ALA A 280 -12.31 2.51 -11.90
N ALA A 281 -11.77 3.54 -12.57
CA ALA A 281 -10.36 3.63 -12.91
C ALA A 281 -9.47 3.68 -11.64
N THR A 282 -9.88 4.44 -10.62
CA THR A 282 -9.12 4.53 -9.38
C THR A 282 -9.21 3.25 -8.53
N LYS A 283 -10.39 2.65 -8.44
CA LYS A 283 -10.64 1.44 -7.64
C LYS A 283 -10.08 0.16 -8.26
N TYR A 284 -10.25 0.01 -9.57
CA TYR A 284 -10.00 -1.25 -10.27
C TYR A 284 -8.74 -1.21 -11.17
N PHE A 285 -8.24 -0.04 -11.55
CA PHE A 285 -7.07 0.07 -12.43
C PHE A 285 -5.87 0.74 -11.74
N GLY A 286 -5.98 1.08 -10.46
CA GLY A 286 -4.91 1.69 -9.68
C GLY A 286 -4.53 3.10 -10.16
N GLU A 287 -5.38 3.74 -10.97
CA GLU A 287 -5.13 5.09 -11.47
C GLU A 287 -5.23 6.11 -10.34
N SER A 288 -4.21 6.96 -10.20
CA SER A 288 -4.28 8.07 -9.27
C SER A 288 -5.31 9.11 -9.75
N GLY A 289 -5.96 9.81 -8.80
CA GLY A 289 -6.87 10.92 -9.12
C GLY A 289 -6.22 11.99 -10.00
N LYS A 290 -4.90 12.18 -9.88
CA LYS A 290 -4.09 13.05 -10.74
C LYS A 290 -3.98 12.53 -12.17
N SER A 291 -3.72 11.23 -12.34
CA SER A 291 -3.56 10.60 -13.65
C SER A 291 -4.88 10.62 -14.43
N ILE A 292 -5.96 10.15 -13.82
CA ILE A 292 -7.28 10.16 -14.47
C ILE A 292 -7.81 11.58 -14.67
N GLY A 293 -7.52 12.51 -13.74
CA GLY A 293 -7.86 13.92 -13.88
C GLY A 293 -7.17 14.55 -15.10
N LYS A 294 -5.87 14.28 -15.30
CA LYS A 294 -5.13 14.73 -16.48
C LYS A 294 -5.75 14.17 -17.76
N LYS A 295 -6.10 12.89 -17.79
CA LYS A 295 -6.74 12.25 -18.96
C LYS A 295 -8.09 12.89 -19.30
N LEU A 296 -8.81 13.33 -18.28
CA LEU A 296 -10.12 13.99 -18.39
C LEU A 296 -10.03 15.51 -18.55
N GLY A 297 -8.84 16.12 -18.53
CA GLY A 297 -8.71 17.59 -18.57
C GLY A 297 -9.32 18.30 -17.35
N ILE A 298 -9.36 17.63 -16.19
CA ILE A 298 -9.88 18.18 -14.93
C ILE A 298 -8.82 18.20 -13.82
N GLY A 299 -8.94 19.15 -12.89
CA GLY A 299 -8.05 19.26 -11.75
C GLY A 299 -8.24 18.12 -10.72
N ILE A 300 -7.23 17.90 -9.88
CA ILE A 300 -7.19 16.82 -8.86
C ILE A 300 -8.40 16.90 -7.92
N ALA A 301 -8.77 18.09 -7.45
CA ALA A 301 -9.93 18.28 -6.58
C ALA A 301 -11.24 17.88 -7.26
N ALA A 302 -11.40 18.21 -8.55
CA ALA A 302 -12.57 17.81 -9.34
C ALA A 302 -12.60 16.29 -9.57
N ALA A 303 -11.45 15.65 -9.80
CA ALA A 303 -11.35 14.20 -9.89
C ALA A 303 -11.71 13.52 -8.56
N SER A 304 -11.29 14.07 -7.41
CA SER A 304 -11.67 13.53 -6.09
C SER A 304 -13.19 13.62 -5.85
N ILE A 305 -13.81 14.75 -6.19
CA ILE A 305 -15.28 14.91 -6.08
C ILE A 305 -15.99 13.95 -7.04
N ALA A 306 -15.48 13.79 -8.27
CA ALA A 306 -16.04 12.85 -9.25
C ALA A 306 -15.94 11.40 -8.77
N ARG A 307 -14.83 11.03 -8.11
CA ARG A 307 -14.63 9.71 -7.49
C ARG A 307 -15.70 9.41 -6.46
N GLU A 308 -15.95 10.33 -5.53
CA GLU A 308 -16.94 10.12 -4.46
C GLU A 308 -18.35 10.03 -5.01
N LYS A 309 -18.70 10.90 -5.96
CA LYS A 309 -19.99 10.82 -6.65
C LYS A 309 -20.14 9.51 -7.42
N GLY A 310 -19.07 9.04 -8.07
CA GLY A 310 -19.06 7.78 -8.81
C GLY A 310 -19.25 6.57 -7.90
N ARG A 311 -18.63 6.59 -6.71
CA ARG A 311 -18.84 5.60 -5.65
C ARG A 311 -20.32 5.53 -5.26
N GLN A 312 -20.93 6.68 -4.97
CA GLN A 312 -22.34 6.75 -4.58
C GLN A 312 -23.28 6.21 -5.67
N ILE A 313 -23.05 6.59 -6.94
CA ILE A 313 -23.82 6.09 -8.08
C ILE A 313 -23.74 4.55 -8.18
N CYS A 314 -22.54 3.98 -8.01
CA CYS A 314 -22.35 2.53 -8.08
C CYS A 314 -22.97 1.77 -6.91
N ILE A 315 -23.13 2.42 -5.74
CA ILE A 315 -23.84 1.85 -4.59
C ILE A 315 -25.35 1.83 -4.86
N GLU A 316 -25.88 2.93 -5.40
CA GLU A 316 -27.31 3.08 -5.71
C GLU A 316 -27.75 2.18 -6.88
N LYS A 317 -26.91 2.03 -7.90
CA LYS A 317 -27.18 1.25 -9.11
C LYS A 317 -26.24 0.04 -9.18
N LYS A 318 -26.61 -1.01 -8.45
CA LYS A 318 -25.78 -2.22 -8.24
C LYS A 318 -25.35 -2.91 -9.54
N ASP A 319 -26.13 -2.77 -10.61
CA ASP A 319 -25.89 -3.38 -11.93
C ASP A 319 -24.79 -2.69 -12.75
N ILE A 320 -24.46 -1.43 -12.44
CA ILE A 320 -23.48 -0.63 -13.20
C ILE A 320 -22.13 -1.33 -13.24
N LEU A 321 -21.58 -1.64 -12.06
CA LEU A 321 -20.26 -2.24 -11.98
C LEU A 321 -20.27 -3.67 -12.49
N GLU A 322 -21.35 -4.43 -12.29
CA GLU A 322 -21.46 -5.77 -12.87
C GLU A 322 -21.44 -5.71 -14.40
N SER A 323 -22.21 -4.80 -15.01
CA SER A 323 -22.29 -4.66 -16.47
C SER A 323 -21.02 -4.09 -17.09
N ILE A 324 -20.30 -3.24 -16.36
CA ILE A 324 -19.07 -2.60 -16.84
C ILE A 324 -17.87 -3.48 -16.56
N ILE A 325 -17.77 -4.16 -15.41
CA ILE A 325 -16.55 -4.89 -15.02
C ILE A 325 -16.55 -6.36 -15.47
N LYS A 326 -17.69 -7.09 -15.39
CA LYS A 326 -17.79 -8.52 -15.77
C LYS A 326 -17.81 -8.76 -17.30
#